data_AF-A0A0P7XRQ6-F1
#
_entry.id   AF-A0A0P7XRQ6-F1
#
_cell.length_a   1.000
_cell.length_b   1.000
_cell.length_c   1.000
_cell.angle_alpha   90.00
_cell.angle_beta   90.00
_cell.angle_gamma   90.00
#
_symmetry.space_group_name_H-M   'P 1'
#
loop_
_entity.id
_entity.type
_entity.pdbx_description
1 polymer ?
#
loop_
_entity_poly.entity_id
_entity_poly.type
_entity_poly.pdbx_seq_one_letter_code
_entity_poly.pdbx_strand_id
1 'polypeptide(L)'
;YADTDNILTNPDTLKLMVAENKSVIAPMLDSQTAYSNYWCGITPQGYYRRTAEYFPTKRRHRKGCFPVPMVHSTMLLDLRKEGMKKLAFHPPHRDYSWPFDDIIVFAFSCRAAEVQMYLCNKERYGYINVPVKPHQTIEDDRINFVHLLLESIIDGPPMYSSQYIQVPPKQADLMGFDEVYLINLHRRPDRRERMLWSLYELEIDVKVVDAVDGGALNSSDIKLLGVDLLPGYYDPFSGRTLTKGEVGCFLSHYYIWKEIVDMQLDKALIFEDDVRFQGNFKRRLLRLMEEVQQVELDWDIIYLGRKQVKPGDEHPVENVRNLVAADYSYWTLSYAISQQGAQKLINAEPLSKMLPVDEFLPIMYDKHPNEKYKVHFPNRNLQAYSTHPLLVEPCHYAGDPEWVSDTETSTLWDNDSVRTDWSGSYKTLKGSPPPTGLQSAYRDEL
;
A
#
# COMPACT_ATOMS: atom_id res chain seq x y z
N TYR A 1 6.15 -19.30 -25.39
CA TYR A 1 7.34 -18.45 -25.14
C TYR A 1 7.11 -17.75 -23.82
N ALA A 2 8.10 -17.79 -22.92
CA ALA A 2 8.01 -17.14 -21.61
C ALA A 2 9.43 -16.70 -21.20
N ASP A 3 9.60 -15.41 -20.98
CA ASP A 3 10.83 -14.85 -20.41
C ASP A 3 10.99 -15.30 -18.95
N THR A 4 12.23 -15.36 -18.47
CA THR A 4 12.57 -15.87 -17.13
C THR A 4 12.18 -14.94 -15.99
N ASP A 5 11.99 -13.66 -16.28
CA ASP A 5 11.59 -12.60 -15.35
C ASP A 5 10.06 -12.40 -15.29
N ASN A 6 9.30 -13.30 -15.93
CA ASN A 6 7.85 -13.34 -15.90
C ASN A 6 7.33 -14.44 -14.98
N ILE A 7 6.59 -14.04 -13.94
CA ILE A 7 6.15 -14.94 -12.88
C ILE A 7 4.70 -15.34 -13.12
N LEU A 8 4.48 -16.52 -13.69
CA LEU A 8 3.15 -17.08 -13.85
C LEU A 8 2.67 -17.70 -12.53
N THR A 9 1.77 -17.01 -11.84
CA THR A 9 1.18 -17.50 -10.58
C THR A 9 -0.07 -18.33 -10.80
N ASN A 10 -0.74 -18.18 -11.95
CA ASN A 10 -1.92 -18.97 -12.28
C ASN A 10 -1.52 -20.28 -12.99
N PRO A 11 -1.72 -21.46 -12.36
CA PRO A 11 -1.30 -22.74 -12.92
C PRO A 11 -2.09 -23.15 -14.17
N ASP A 12 -3.26 -22.55 -14.40
CA ASP A 12 -4.10 -22.83 -15.57
C ASP A 12 -3.82 -21.89 -16.76
N THR A 13 -2.85 -20.97 -16.65
CA THR A 13 -2.52 -19.99 -17.70
C THR A 13 -2.43 -20.61 -19.08
N LEU A 14 -1.68 -21.71 -19.25
CA LEU A 14 -1.55 -22.36 -20.57
C LEU A 14 -2.89 -22.90 -21.10
N LYS A 15 -3.67 -23.58 -20.26
CA LYS A 15 -4.98 -24.13 -20.65
C LYS A 15 -5.93 -23.00 -21.05
N LEU A 16 -5.97 -21.92 -20.27
CA LEU A 16 -6.79 -20.75 -20.54
C LEU A 16 -6.39 -20.08 -21.85
N MET A 17 -5.10 -19.87 -22.12
CA MET A 17 -4.63 -19.30 -23.38
C MET A 17 -4.95 -20.19 -24.59
N VAL A 18 -4.86 -21.51 -24.45
CA VAL A 18 -5.23 -22.48 -25.51
C VAL A 18 -6.74 -22.41 -25.79
N ALA A 19 -7.58 -22.30 -24.76
CA ALA A 19 -9.03 -22.24 -24.89
C ALA A 19 -9.52 -21.01 -25.66
N GLU A 20 -8.79 -19.89 -25.64
CA GLU A 20 -9.12 -18.69 -26.43
C GLU A 20 -8.97 -18.88 -27.95
N ASN A 21 -8.29 -19.95 -28.38
CA ASN A 21 -8.13 -20.34 -29.79
C ASN A 21 -7.65 -19.16 -30.69
N LYS A 22 -6.57 -18.48 -30.29
CA LYS A 22 -5.94 -17.37 -31.03
C LYS A 22 -4.58 -17.78 -31.60
N SER A 23 -4.14 -17.11 -32.68
CA SER A 23 -2.83 -17.40 -33.32
C SER A 23 -1.66 -16.96 -32.45
N VAL A 24 -1.72 -15.74 -31.93
CA VAL A 24 -0.76 -15.18 -30.96
C VAL A 24 -1.56 -14.57 -29.82
N ILE A 25 -1.34 -15.05 -28.59
CA ILE A 25 -2.03 -14.54 -27.41
C ILE A 25 -1.10 -14.46 -26.22
N ALA A 26 -1.15 -13.34 -25.49
CA ALA A 26 -0.43 -13.17 -24.24
C ALA A 26 -1.41 -13.09 -23.05
N PRO A 27 -1.12 -13.76 -21.94
CA PRO A 27 -1.74 -13.43 -20.66
C PRO A 27 -1.25 -12.06 -20.21
N MET A 28 -2.15 -11.19 -19.75
CA MET A 28 -1.76 -9.92 -19.16
C MET A 28 -1.07 -10.16 -17.82
N LEU A 29 0.18 -9.70 -17.71
CA LEU A 29 0.97 -9.77 -16.48
C LEU A 29 0.89 -8.44 -15.74
N ASP A 30 0.65 -8.51 -14.44
CA ASP A 30 0.57 -7.35 -13.56
C ASP A 30 1.96 -6.84 -13.19
N SER A 31 2.09 -5.53 -12.97
CA SER A 31 3.33 -4.87 -12.56
C SER A 31 3.01 -3.68 -11.66
N GLN A 32 3.98 -3.21 -10.89
CA GLN A 32 3.80 -2.16 -9.88
C GLN A 32 3.57 -0.77 -10.49
N THR A 33 3.83 -0.60 -11.80
CA THR A 33 3.73 0.69 -12.49
C THR A 33 2.84 0.58 -13.73
N ALA A 34 2.79 1.62 -14.55
CA ALA A 34 2.17 1.58 -15.86
C ALA A 34 2.95 0.78 -16.93
N TYR A 35 3.97 0.00 -16.55
CA TYR A 35 4.63 -0.95 -17.44
C TYR A 35 3.75 -2.19 -17.68
N SER A 36 3.82 -2.84 -18.83
CA SER A 36 3.04 -4.06 -19.12
C SER A 36 3.63 -4.83 -20.29
N ASN A 37 3.31 -6.12 -20.38
CA ASN A 37 3.74 -7.01 -21.44
C ASN A 37 2.97 -6.86 -22.78
N TYR A 38 2.43 -5.66 -23.05
CA TYR A 38 1.63 -5.35 -24.24
C TYR A 38 1.56 -3.85 -24.50
N TRP A 39 1.32 -3.48 -25.76
CA TRP A 39 1.05 -2.10 -26.17
C TRP A 39 -0.32 -1.98 -26.83
N CYS A 40 -1.11 -0.96 -26.48
CA CYS A 40 -2.38 -0.67 -27.17
C CYS A 40 -2.22 0.14 -28.47
N GLY A 41 -1.02 0.61 -28.77
CA GLY A 41 -0.76 1.47 -29.92
C GLY A 41 0.71 1.46 -30.31
N ILE A 42 0.96 1.59 -31.62
CA ILE A 42 2.28 1.73 -32.21
C ILE A 42 2.28 2.97 -33.12
N THR A 43 3.36 3.75 -33.09
CA THR A 43 3.58 4.87 -34.02
C THR A 43 3.97 4.36 -35.41
N PRO A 44 3.89 5.17 -36.49
CA PRO A 44 4.35 4.75 -37.81
C PRO A 44 5.82 4.27 -37.84
N GLN A 45 6.63 4.75 -36.91
CA GLN A 45 8.04 4.40 -36.73
C GLN A 45 8.28 3.16 -35.85
N GLY A 46 7.22 2.49 -35.38
CA GLY A 46 7.36 1.25 -34.59
C GLY A 46 7.49 1.44 -33.07
N TYR A 47 7.32 2.66 -32.55
CA TYR A 47 7.44 2.95 -31.12
C TYR A 47 6.11 2.86 -30.38
N TYR A 48 6.19 2.72 -29.05
CA TYR A 48 5.04 2.72 -28.16
C TYR A 48 4.17 3.96 -28.34
N ARG A 49 2.86 3.76 -28.38
CA ARG A 49 1.86 4.84 -28.33
C ARG A 49 0.77 4.47 -27.34
N ARG A 50 0.63 5.25 -26.25
CA ARG A 50 -0.47 5.13 -25.30
C ARG A 50 -1.80 5.46 -25.98
N THR A 51 -2.84 4.72 -25.66
CA THR A 51 -4.21 4.97 -26.14
C THR A 51 -5.19 5.01 -24.96
N ALA A 52 -6.42 5.49 -25.20
CA ALA A 52 -7.48 5.55 -24.18
C ALA A 52 -7.86 4.16 -23.62
N GLU A 53 -7.60 3.08 -24.37
CA GLU A 53 -7.91 1.71 -23.96
C GLU A 53 -6.86 1.11 -23.00
N TYR A 54 -5.69 1.74 -22.85
CA TYR A 54 -4.59 1.16 -22.10
C TYR A 54 -4.92 0.95 -20.62
N PHE A 55 -5.32 2.01 -19.90
CA PHE A 55 -5.64 1.91 -18.48
C PHE A 55 -6.91 1.10 -18.18
N PRO A 56 -8.02 1.24 -18.94
CA PRO A 56 -9.17 0.36 -18.77
C PRO A 56 -8.83 -1.14 -18.92
N THR A 57 -7.92 -1.47 -19.84
CA THR A 57 -7.44 -2.85 -20.02
C THR A 57 -6.54 -3.29 -18.86
N LYS A 58 -5.53 -2.50 -18.51
CA LYS A 58 -4.57 -2.82 -17.43
C LYS A 58 -5.26 -2.95 -16.08
N ARG A 59 -6.18 -2.04 -15.75
CA ARG A 59 -6.96 -2.03 -14.50
C ARG A 59 -8.14 -3.00 -14.50
N ARG A 60 -8.28 -3.82 -15.56
CA ARG A 60 -9.37 -4.78 -15.75
C ARG A 60 -10.78 -4.18 -15.60
N HIS A 61 -10.96 -2.88 -15.91
CA HIS A 61 -12.30 -2.27 -16.00
C HIS A 61 -13.14 -2.95 -17.09
N ARG A 62 -12.47 -3.49 -18.11
CA ARG A 62 -13.05 -4.41 -19.10
C ARG A 62 -12.23 -5.69 -19.11
N LYS A 63 -12.89 -6.83 -18.87
CA LYS A 63 -12.28 -8.17 -18.94
C LYS A 63 -12.55 -8.80 -20.30
N GLY A 64 -11.54 -9.37 -20.94
CA GLY A 64 -11.68 -9.99 -22.25
C GLY A 64 -10.35 -10.34 -22.93
N CYS A 65 -10.46 -10.65 -24.23
CA CYS A 65 -9.34 -10.85 -25.14
C CYS A 65 -9.36 -9.75 -26.18
N PHE A 66 -8.35 -8.87 -26.16
CA PHE A 66 -8.32 -7.66 -26.98
C PHE A 66 -7.28 -7.78 -28.08
N PRO A 67 -7.62 -7.41 -29.33
CA PRO A 67 -6.61 -7.27 -30.37
C PRO A 67 -5.67 -6.12 -29.98
N VAL A 68 -4.38 -6.39 -29.97
CA VAL A 68 -3.35 -5.39 -29.67
C VAL A 68 -2.26 -5.43 -30.74
N PRO A 69 -1.64 -4.29 -31.06
CA PRO A 69 -0.57 -4.24 -32.06
C PRO A 69 0.74 -4.88 -31.58
N MET A 70 0.89 -5.18 -30.29
CA MET A 70 2.06 -5.90 -29.76
C MET A 70 1.75 -6.55 -28.41
N VAL A 71 2.25 -7.77 -28.24
CA VAL A 71 2.47 -8.44 -26.96
C VAL A 71 3.94 -8.89 -26.87
N HIS A 72 4.48 -9.00 -25.65
CA HIS A 72 5.84 -9.46 -25.44
C HIS A 72 5.99 -10.31 -24.18
N SER A 73 7.20 -10.81 -23.98
CA SER A 73 7.70 -11.56 -22.82
C SER A 73 7.04 -12.91 -22.50
N THR A 74 5.72 -13.00 -22.33
CA THR A 74 5.01 -14.28 -22.22
C THR A 74 3.88 -14.34 -23.22
N MET A 75 3.92 -15.33 -24.12
CA MET A 75 2.89 -15.54 -25.14
C MET A 75 2.79 -16.99 -25.60
N LEU A 76 1.59 -17.38 -26.01
CA LEU A 76 1.29 -18.63 -26.70
C LEU A 76 1.20 -18.37 -28.22
N LEU A 77 1.91 -19.19 -28.98
CA LEU A 77 1.87 -19.21 -30.44
C LEU A 77 1.25 -20.54 -30.89
N ASP A 78 0.09 -20.49 -31.55
CA ASP A 78 -0.52 -21.69 -32.13
C ASP A 78 0.05 -21.95 -33.54
N LEU A 79 1.17 -22.67 -33.60
CA LEU A 79 1.92 -22.94 -34.84
C LEU A 79 1.13 -23.71 -35.91
N ARG A 80 -0.06 -24.24 -35.58
CA ARG A 80 -0.93 -24.95 -36.52
C ARG A 80 -1.72 -23.99 -37.42
N LYS A 81 -1.81 -22.71 -37.05
CA LYS A 81 -2.60 -21.71 -37.78
C LYS A 81 -1.86 -21.15 -38.99
N GLU A 82 -2.63 -20.62 -39.93
CA GLU A 82 -2.11 -19.99 -41.14
C GLU A 82 -1.22 -18.77 -40.81
N GLY A 83 -0.20 -18.51 -41.64
CA GLY A 83 0.73 -17.39 -41.45
C GLY A 83 1.83 -17.62 -40.42
N MET A 84 1.65 -18.55 -39.47
CA MET A 84 2.56 -18.74 -38.33
C MET A 84 4.00 -19.13 -38.71
N LYS A 85 4.18 -19.85 -39.83
CA LYS A 85 5.51 -20.21 -40.36
C LYS A 85 6.31 -19.01 -40.88
N LYS A 86 5.67 -17.86 -41.10
CA LYS A 86 6.31 -16.62 -41.57
C LYS A 86 6.81 -15.75 -40.41
N LEU A 87 6.42 -16.07 -39.18
CA LEU A 87 6.78 -15.28 -38.01
C LEU A 87 8.23 -15.53 -37.62
N ALA A 88 8.97 -14.46 -37.36
CA ALA A 88 10.37 -14.53 -36.96
C ALA A 88 10.73 -13.37 -36.02
N PHE A 89 11.57 -13.67 -35.04
CA PHE A 89 12.31 -12.66 -34.26
C PHE A 89 13.60 -12.25 -34.97
N HIS A 90 14.19 -13.17 -35.74
CA HIS A 90 15.41 -12.95 -36.51
C HIS A 90 15.53 -13.96 -37.67
N PRO A 91 16.08 -13.58 -38.84
CA PRO A 91 16.38 -12.20 -39.25
C PRO A 91 15.09 -11.37 -39.41
N PRO A 92 15.15 -10.02 -39.31
CA PRO A 92 13.99 -9.18 -39.58
C PRO A 92 13.44 -9.39 -40.98
N HIS A 93 12.16 -9.09 -41.17
CA HIS A 93 11.53 -9.09 -42.49
C HIS A 93 12.29 -8.15 -43.45
N ARG A 94 12.35 -8.49 -44.75
CA ARG A 94 13.08 -7.70 -45.77
C ARG A 94 12.67 -6.23 -45.85
N ASP A 95 11.41 -5.93 -45.52
CA ASP A 95 10.82 -4.59 -45.55
C ASP A 95 10.83 -3.89 -44.17
N TYR A 96 11.56 -4.46 -43.20
CA TYR A 96 11.66 -3.93 -41.85
C TYR A 96 12.48 -2.64 -41.82
N SER A 97 11.89 -1.56 -41.28
CA SER A 97 12.52 -0.23 -41.19
C SER A 97 12.38 0.41 -39.81
N TRP A 98 11.93 -0.37 -38.82
CA TRP A 98 11.74 0.07 -37.43
C TRP A 98 13.03 -0.15 -36.60
N PRO A 99 13.10 0.34 -35.35
CA PRO A 99 14.25 0.13 -34.47
C PRO A 99 14.58 -1.34 -34.30
N PHE A 100 15.85 -1.71 -34.29
CA PHE A 100 16.24 -3.11 -34.14
C PHE A 100 16.11 -3.53 -32.67
N ASP A 101 15.00 -4.19 -32.37
CA ASP A 101 14.59 -4.71 -31.07
C ASP A 101 13.69 -5.92 -31.32
N ASP A 102 13.88 -7.00 -30.57
CA ASP A 102 13.26 -8.30 -30.86
C ASP A 102 11.72 -8.29 -30.73
N ILE A 103 11.17 -7.56 -29.77
CA ILE A 103 9.72 -7.46 -29.58
C ILE A 103 9.09 -6.64 -30.71
N ILE A 104 9.80 -5.59 -31.20
CA ILE A 104 9.34 -4.76 -32.32
C ILE A 104 9.45 -5.53 -33.65
N VAL A 105 10.54 -6.27 -33.85
CA VAL A 105 10.74 -7.12 -35.04
C VAL A 105 9.65 -8.19 -35.12
N PHE A 106 9.35 -8.87 -34.01
CA PHE A 106 8.31 -9.89 -33.98
C PHE A 106 6.91 -9.31 -34.24
N ALA A 107 6.59 -8.16 -33.65
CA ALA A 107 5.34 -7.46 -33.91
C ALA A 107 5.18 -7.05 -35.38
N PHE A 108 6.26 -6.56 -36.01
CA PHE A 108 6.26 -6.27 -37.44
C PHE A 108 6.09 -7.53 -38.28
N SER A 109 6.75 -8.63 -37.90
CA SER A 109 6.62 -9.92 -38.59
C SER A 109 5.17 -10.43 -38.56
N CYS A 110 4.49 -10.32 -37.41
CA CYS A 110 3.06 -10.61 -37.29
C CYS A 110 2.22 -9.73 -38.23
N ARG A 111 2.49 -8.41 -38.24
CA ARG A 111 1.79 -7.47 -39.12
C ARG A 111 1.99 -7.80 -40.60
N ALA A 112 3.22 -8.08 -41.03
CA ALA A 112 3.55 -8.41 -42.41
C ALA A 112 2.94 -9.75 -42.86
N ALA A 113 2.73 -10.68 -41.92
CA ALA A 113 2.06 -11.95 -42.15
C ALA A 113 0.53 -11.89 -41.98
N GLU A 114 -0.04 -10.71 -41.71
CA GLU A 114 -1.47 -10.50 -41.42
C GLU A 114 -1.98 -11.31 -40.22
N VAL A 115 -1.11 -11.57 -39.24
CA VAL A 115 -1.43 -12.29 -38.00
C VAL A 115 -1.71 -11.30 -36.87
N GLN A 116 -2.95 -11.32 -36.36
CA GLN A 116 -3.35 -10.48 -35.22
C GLN A 116 -2.86 -11.05 -33.89
N MET A 117 -2.23 -10.20 -33.07
CA MET A 117 -1.88 -10.49 -31.68
C MET A 117 -3.00 -10.12 -30.73
N TYR A 118 -3.14 -10.88 -29.64
CA TYR A 118 -4.18 -10.69 -28.64
C TYR A 118 -3.60 -10.62 -27.22
N LEU A 119 -4.19 -9.78 -26.37
CA LEU A 119 -3.95 -9.78 -24.93
C LEU A 119 -5.19 -10.30 -24.21
N CYS A 120 -5.04 -11.22 -23.27
CA CYS A 120 -6.11 -11.69 -22.40
C CYS A 120 -5.91 -11.19 -20.97
N ASN A 121 -6.93 -10.54 -20.39
CA ASN A 121 -6.92 -10.07 -19.00
C ASN A 121 -8.10 -10.64 -18.17
N LYS A 122 -8.75 -11.71 -18.66
CA LYS A 122 -9.92 -12.33 -17.99
C LYS A 122 -9.61 -12.77 -16.57
N GLU A 123 -8.41 -13.30 -16.36
CA GLU A 123 -7.89 -13.73 -15.06
C GLU A 123 -6.65 -12.90 -14.64
N ARG A 124 -6.23 -13.08 -13.38
CA ARG A 124 -4.86 -12.80 -12.97
C ARG A 124 -4.00 -13.99 -13.35
N TYR A 125 -3.06 -13.77 -14.27
CA TYR A 125 -2.21 -14.83 -14.80
C TYR A 125 -0.84 -14.89 -14.13
N GLY A 126 -0.34 -13.73 -13.71
CA GLY A 126 1.00 -13.59 -13.20
C GLY A 126 1.47 -12.14 -13.20
N TYR A 127 2.76 -11.98 -12.98
CA TYR A 127 3.41 -10.71 -12.74
C TYR A 127 4.65 -10.57 -13.62
N ILE A 128 5.03 -9.33 -13.92
CA ILE A 128 6.24 -8.97 -14.65
C ILE A 128 6.97 -7.86 -13.90
N ASN A 129 8.27 -8.06 -13.67
CA ASN A 129 9.08 -7.03 -13.01
C ASN A 129 9.25 -5.81 -13.90
N VAL A 130 9.40 -4.63 -13.31
CA VAL A 130 9.68 -3.41 -14.06
C VAL A 130 11.18 -3.37 -14.35
N PRO A 131 11.59 -3.33 -15.63
CA PRO A 131 13.00 -3.36 -15.97
C PRO A 131 13.71 -2.13 -15.42
N VAL A 132 14.89 -2.36 -14.86
CA VAL A 132 15.77 -1.30 -14.35
C VAL A 132 16.34 -0.45 -15.49
N LYS A 133 16.57 0.83 -15.20
CA LYS A 133 17.22 1.78 -16.12
C LYS A 133 18.71 1.46 -16.24
N PRO A 134 19.39 1.90 -17.33
CA PRO A 134 20.81 1.60 -17.55
C PRO A 134 21.79 2.02 -16.44
N HIS A 135 21.41 2.97 -15.59
CA HIS A 135 22.23 3.45 -14.46
C HIS A 135 21.92 2.76 -13.13
N GLN A 136 20.88 1.91 -13.10
CA GLN A 136 20.45 1.19 -11.90
C GLN A 136 21.20 -0.14 -11.81
N THR A 137 21.36 -0.61 -10.57
CA THR A 137 22.17 -1.79 -10.24
C THR A 137 21.32 -3.05 -10.14
N ILE A 138 21.97 -4.22 -10.05
CA ILE A 138 21.31 -5.49 -9.71
C ILE A 138 20.59 -5.39 -8.36
N GLU A 139 21.12 -4.61 -7.42
CA GLU A 139 20.47 -4.38 -6.13
C GLU A 139 19.17 -3.58 -6.28
N ASP A 140 19.13 -2.61 -7.19
CA ASP A 140 17.87 -1.90 -7.48
C ASP A 140 16.85 -2.84 -8.15
N ASP A 141 17.30 -3.78 -8.97
CA ASP A 141 16.43 -4.82 -9.57
C ASP A 141 15.89 -5.79 -8.51
N ARG A 142 16.74 -6.21 -7.56
CA ARG A 142 16.33 -7.01 -6.39
C ARG A 142 15.27 -6.29 -5.56
N ILE A 143 15.44 -5.00 -5.31
CA ILE A 143 14.47 -4.18 -4.57
C ILE A 143 13.15 -4.09 -5.33
N ASN A 144 13.18 -3.91 -6.65
CA ASN A 144 11.98 -3.90 -7.48
C ASN A 144 11.27 -5.27 -7.46
N PHE A 145 12.03 -6.36 -7.51
CA PHE A 145 11.49 -7.71 -7.42
C PHE A 145 10.83 -7.97 -6.07
N VAL A 146 11.47 -7.59 -4.96
CA VAL A 146 10.86 -7.66 -3.61
C VAL A 146 9.56 -6.87 -3.59
N HIS A 147 9.52 -5.65 -4.13
CA HIS A 147 8.29 -4.88 -4.25
C HIS A 147 7.21 -5.62 -5.08
N LEU A 148 7.58 -6.32 -6.16
CA LEU A 148 6.64 -7.14 -6.93
C LEU A 148 6.02 -8.25 -6.07
N LEU A 149 6.86 -8.91 -5.25
CA LEU A 149 6.41 -9.94 -4.33
C LEU A 149 5.38 -9.35 -3.36
N LEU A 150 5.72 -8.25 -2.68
CA LEU A 150 4.81 -7.59 -1.72
C LEU A 150 3.47 -7.21 -2.34
N GLU A 151 3.48 -6.67 -3.56
CA GLU A 151 2.27 -6.36 -4.33
C GLU A 151 1.42 -7.59 -4.63
N SER A 152 2.08 -8.71 -4.96
CA SER A 152 1.37 -9.93 -5.34
C SER A 152 0.58 -10.56 -4.19
N ILE A 153 1.07 -10.42 -2.95
CA ILE A 153 0.46 -11.03 -1.75
C ILE A 153 -0.82 -10.28 -1.34
N ILE A 154 -1.03 -9.06 -1.83
CA ILE A 154 -2.26 -8.30 -1.57
C ILE A 154 -3.45 -8.97 -2.25
N ASP A 155 -3.27 -9.39 -3.50
CA ASP A 155 -4.34 -9.93 -4.35
C ASP A 155 -4.38 -11.48 -4.38
N GLY A 156 -3.46 -12.15 -3.66
CA GLY A 156 -3.28 -13.58 -3.80
C GLY A 156 -2.30 -14.19 -2.79
N PRO A 157 -2.08 -15.51 -2.86
CA PRO A 157 -1.14 -16.17 -1.96
C PRO A 157 0.31 -15.76 -2.24
N PRO A 158 1.22 -15.94 -1.26
CA PRO A 158 2.65 -15.76 -1.47
C PRO A 158 3.19 -16.53 -2.67
N MET A 159 4.11 -15.90 -3.40
CA MET A 159 4.91 -16.57 -4.42
C MET A 159 5.97 -17.42 -3.73
N TYR A 160 5.76 -18.73 -3.71
CA TYR A 160 6.70 -19.66 -3.10
C TYR A 160 7.88 -19.94 -4.03
N SER A 161 9.07 -19.97 -3.44
CA SER A 161 10.27 -20.47 -4.12
C SER A 161 10.11 -21.96 -4.43
N SER A 162 10.69 -22.38 -5.56
CA SER A 162 10.75 -23.80 -5.92
C SER A 162 11.51 -24.59 -4.84
N GLN A 163 10.97 -25.75 -4.46
CA GLN A 163 11.63 -26.68 -3.52
C GLN A 163 13.03 -27.14 -3.97
N TYR A 164 13.36 -26.95 -5.25
CA TYR A 164 14.64 -27.32 -5.85
C TYR A 164 15.68 -26.19 -5.81
N ILE A 165 15.31 -25.02 -5.28
CA ILE A 165 16.21 -23.86 -5.16
C ILE A 165 16.49 -23.63 -3.69
N GLN A 166 17.77 -23.51 -3.35
CA GLN A 166 18.19 -23.06 -2.03
C GLN A 166 18.31 -21.53 -2.04
N VAL A 167 17.49 -20.87 -1.22
CA VAL A 167 17.54 -19.43 -1.00
C VAL A 167 18.25 -19.19 0.33
N PRO A 168 19.25 -18.29 0.41
CA PRO A 168 19.88 -17.96 1.68
C PRO A 168 18.85 -17.40 2.67
N PRO A 169 18.99 -17.68 3.98
CA PRO A 169 18.12 -17.10 4.98
C PRO A 169 18.25 -15.58 4.97
N LYS A 170 17.11 -14.90 5.05
CA LYS A 170 17.05 -13.44 5.16
C LYS A 170 17.62 -12.97 6.50
N GLN A 171 18.29 -11.83 6.50
CA GLN A 171 18.91 -11.27 7.71
C GLN A 171 18.09 -10.09 8.22
N ALA A 172 17.15 -10.39 9.09
CA ALA A 172 16.26 -9.40 9.67
C ALA A 172 16.99 -8.48 10.67
N ASP A 173 16.63 -7.20 10.67
CA ASP A 173 17.08 -6.21 11.64
C ASP A 173 15.93 -5.26 12.04
N LEU A 174 16.16 -4.45 13.06
CA LEU A 174 15.20 -3.46 13.56
C LEU A 174 15.39 -2.07 12.91
N MET A 175 16.14 -1.96 11.80
CA MET A 175 16.39 -0.70 11.08
C MET A 175 16.96 0.46 11.94
N GLY A 176 17.61 0.13 13.06
CA GLY A 176 18.12 1.11 14.02
C GLY A 176 17.06 1.69 14.97
N PHE A 177 15.86 1.10 15.03
CA PHE A 177 14.89 1.26 16.12
C PHE A 177 15.20 0.25 17.23
N ASP A 178 14.73 0.52 18.44
CA ASP A 178 14.87 -0.42 19.57
C ASP A 178 13.87 -1.57 19.50
N GLU A 179 12.70 -1.32 18.89
CA GLU A 179 11.68 -2.33 18.62
C GLU A 179 10.82 -1.92 17.42
N VAL A 180 10.36 -2.91 16.66
CA VAL A 180 9.40 -2.75 15.57
C VAL A 180 8.16 -3.56 15.92
N TYR A 181 7.02 -2.90 16.06
CA TYR A 181 5.77 -3.51 16.46
C TYR A 181 4.83 -3.73 15.28
N LEU A 182 4.16 -4.89 15.27
CA LEU A 182 3.02 -5.16 14.41
C LEU A 182 1.76 -5.37 15.26
N ILE A 183 0.83 -4.43 15.19
CA ILE A 183 -0.48 -4.53 15.84
C ILE A 183 -1.37 -5.40 14.97
N ASN A 184 -1.84 -6.54 15.51
CA ASN A 184 -2.74 -7.44 14.80
C ASN A 184 -3.77 -8.02 15.76
N LEU A 185 -5.03 -8.08 15.32
CA LEU A 185 -6.06 -8.80 16.05
C LEU A 185 -5.80 -10.31 15.94
N HIS A 186 -5.83 -11.02 17.07
CA HIS A 186 -5.61 -12.47 17.11
C HIS A 186 -6.56 -13.25 16.16
N ARG A 187 -7.79 -12.74 15.96
CA ARG A 187 -8.79 -13.31 15.05
C ARG A 187 -8.55 -13.03 13.55
N ARG A 188 -7.47 -12.32 13.18
CA ARG A 188 -7.08 -11.97 11.79
C ARG A 188 -5.75 -12.63 11.40
N PRO A 189 -5.68 -13.98 11.36
CA PRO A 189 -4.46 -14.68 10.93
C PRO A 189 -4.13 -14.40 9.45
N ASP A 190 -5.14 -14.13 8.62
CA ASP A 190 -4.99 -13.74 7.21
C ASP A 190 -4.11 -12.49 7.06
N ARG A 191 -4.39 -11.44 7.85
CA ARG A 191 -3.61 -10.19 7.85
C ARG A 191 -2.24 -10.39 8.48
N ARG A 192 -2.17 -11.14 9.58
CA ARG A 192 -0.92 -11.46 10.28
C ARG A 192 0.07 -12.16 9.37
N GLU A 193 -0.35 -13.24 8.72
CA GLU A 193 0.50 -14.03 7.82
C GLU A 193 1.02 -13.19 6.66
N ARG A 194 0.15 -12.39 6.02
CA ARG A 194 0.53 -11.47 4.95
C ARG A 194 1.58 -10.45 5.40
N MET A 195 1.38 -9.86 6.58
CA MET A 195 2.32 -8.88 7.12
C MET A 195 3.66 -9.50 7.54
N LEU A 196 3.64 -10.67 8.18
CA LEU A 196 4.86 -11.39 8.53
C LEU A 196 5.64 -11.82 7.29
N TRP A 197 4.96 -12.27 6.22
CA TRP A 197 5.60 -12.51 4.92
C TRP A 197 6.21 -11.24 4.35
N SER A 198 5.49 -10.12 4.41
CA SER A 198 5.97 -8.84 3.88
C SER A 198 7.21 -8.33 4.62
N LEU A 199 7.20 -8.41 5.96
CA LEU A 199 8.32 -8.00 6.81
C LEU A 199 9.51 -8.95 6.67
N TYR A 200 9.27 -10.26 6.55
CA TYR A 200 10.30 -11.22 6.19
C TYR A 200 10.95 -10.85 4.85
N GLU A 201 10.16 -10.59 3.81
CA GLU A 201 10.69 -10.23 2.49
C GLU A 201 11.52 -8.94 2.49
N LEU A 202 11.15 -7.98 3.34
CA LEU A 202 11.86 -6.72 3.60
C LEU A 202 13.05 -6.85 4.56
N GLU A 203 13.28 -8.03 5.14
CA GLU A 203 14.32 -8.30 6.14
C GLU A 203 14.16 -7.40 7.38
N ILE A 204 12.94 -7.27 7.89
CA ILE A 204 12.60 -6.48 9.07
C ILE A 204 12.19 -7.43 10.18
N ASP A 205 12.88 -7.37 11.31
CA ASP A 205 12.48 -8.09 12.52
C ASP A 205 11.31 -7.36 13.18
N VAL A 206 10.42 -8.11 13.84
CA VAL A 206 9.17 -7.55 14.34
C VAL A 206 8.64 -8.29 15.57
N LYS A 207 8.20 -7.53 16.55
CA LYS A 207 7.39 -7.99 17.67
C LYS A 207 5.90 -7.86 17.34
N VAL A 208 5.22 -9.00 17.21
CA VAL A 208 3.76 -9.00 17.06
C VAL A 208 3.10 -8.70 18.40
N VAL A 209 2.20 -7.72 18.40
CA VAL A 209 1.38 -7.34 19.54
C VAL A 209 -0.05 -7.81 19.27
N ASP A 210 -0.57 -8.65 20.17
CA ASP A 210 -1.98 -9.03 20.13
C ASP A 210 -2.83 -7.79 20.46
N ALA A 211 -3.50 -7.26 19.45
CA ALA A 211 -4.33 -6.08 19.55
C ALA A 211 -5.54 -6.35 20.47
N VAL A 212 -5.98 -5.30 21.16
CA VAL A 212 -7.20 -5.35 21.97
C VAL A 212 -8.41 -5.46 21.05
N ASP A 213 -9.09 -6.61 21.09
CA ASP A 213 -10.31 -6.83 20.33
C ASP A 213 -11.48 -6.09 20.97
N GLY A 214 -11.74 -4.88 20.47
CA GLY A 214 -12.87 -4.07 20.88
C GLY A 214 -14.21 -4.81 20.76
N GLY A 215 -14.37 -5.67 19.76
CA GLY A 215 -15.60 -6.46 19.58
C GLY A 215 -15.84 -7.49 20.70
N ALA A 216 -14.79 -7.88 21.41
CA ALA A 216 -14.86 -8.80 22.56
C ALA A 216 -15.11 -8.09 23.89
N LEU A 217 -14.93 -6.76 23.97
CA LEU A 217 -15.17 -5.98 25.17
C LEU A 217 -16.67 -5.73 25.39
N ASN A 218 -17.12 -5.79 26.64
CA ASN A 218 -18.43 -5.27 27.05
C ASN A 218 -18.29 -3.90 27.76
N SER A 219 -19.41 -3.22 28.00
CA SER A 219 -19.39 -1.88 28.63
C SER A 219 -18.81 -1.88 30.06
N SER A 220 -18.84 -3.00 30.78
CA SER A 220 -18.21 -3.12 32.11
C SER A 220 -16.69 -3.24 32.00
N ASP A 221 -16.19 -3.98 31.01
CA ASP A 221 -14.75 -4.09 30.74
C ASP A 221 -14.15 -2.71 30.41
N ILE A 222 -14.83 -1.96 29.55
CA ILE A 222 -14.42 -0.60 29.14
C ILE A 222 -14.30 0.33 30.37
N LYS A 223 -15.28 0.28 31.29
CA LYS A 223 -15.22 1.06 32.53
C LYS A 223 -14.09 0.62 33.46
N LEU A 224 -13.82 -0.68 33.56
CA LEU A 224 -12.71 -1.20 34.37
C LEU A 224 -11.34 -0.78 33.81
N LEU A 225 -11.25 -0.59 32.50
CA LEU A 225 -10.07 -0.05 31.83
C LEU A 225 -9.91 1.47 32.01
N GLY A 226 -10.86 2.13 32.71
CA GLY A 226 -10.85 3.57 32.93
C GLY A 226 -11.12 4.38 31.67
N VAL A 227 -11.78 3.77 30.68
CA VAL A 227 -12.11 4.42 29.42
C VAL A 227 -13.41 5.18 29.55
N ASP A 228 -13.33 6.50 29.39
CA ASP A 228 -14.47 7.40 29.31
C ASP A 228 -14.39 8.21 28.01
N LEU A 229 -15.53 8.41 27.36
CA LEU A 229 -15.62 9.21 26.14
C LEU A 229 -15.33 10.69 26.45
N LEU A 230 -14.57 11.34 25.56
CA LEU A 230 -14.41 12.80 25.59
C LEU A 230 -15.80 13.48 25.57
N PRO A 231 -16.11 14.35 26.54
CA PRO A 231 -17.41 15.04 26.59
C PRO A 231 -17.73 15.78 25.29
N GLY A 232 -18.88 15.46 24.68
CA GLY A 232 -19.33 16.10 23.44
C GLY A 232 -18.63 15.61 22.17
N TYR A 233 -17.84 14.53 22.24
CA TYR A 233 -17.31 13.89 21.04
C TYR A 233 -18.42 13.27 20.20
N TYR A 234 -18.35 13.52 18.90
CA TYR A 234 -19.16 12.89 17.88
C TYR A 234 -18.35 12.89 16.59
N ASP A 235 -18.29 11.75 15.92
CA ASP A 235 -17.65 11.62 14.63
C ASP A 235 -18.38 12.53 13.63
N PRO A 236 -17.68 13.51 13.01
CA PRO A 236 -18.31 14.54 12.18
C PRO A 236 -18.86 14.01 10.84
N PHE A 237 -18.50 12.79 10.41
CA PHE A 237 -18.95 12.23 9.13
C PHE A 237 -20.01 11.17 9.29
N SER A 238 -19.82 10.27 10.25
CA SER A 238 -20.77 9.19 10.50
C SER A 238 -21.87 9.62 11.45
N GLY A 239 -21.67 10.69 12.21
CA GLY A 239 -22.62 11.14 13.21
C GLY A 239 -22.83 10.07 14.28
N ARG A 240 -21.76 9.52 14.86
CA ARG A 240 -21.83 8.60 16.00
C ARG A 240 -20.75 8.91 17.02
N THR A 241 -20.85 8.32 18.20
CA THR A 241 -19.76 8.30 19.20
C THR A 241 -18.72 7.21 18.84
N LEU A 242 -17.81 6.92 19.77
CA LEU A 242 -16.85 5.83 19.63
C LEU A 242 -17.52 4.48 19.37
N THR A 243 -16.94 3.69 18.47
CA THR A 243 -17.19 2.25 18.42
C THR A 243 -16.26 1.53 19.38
N LYS A 244 -16.63 0.30 19.77
CA LYS A 244 -15.70 -0.53 20.55
C LYS A 244 -14.44 -0.88 19.77
N GLY A 245 -14.56 -1.07 18.46
CA GLY A 245 -13.41 -1.27 17.58
C GLY A 245 -12.41 -0.12 17.64
N GLU A 246 -12.89 1.14 17.65
CA GLU A 246 -12.03 2.32 17.86
C GLU A 246 -11.41 2.35 19.26
N VAL A 247 -12.14 1.93 20.30
CA VAL A 247 -11.58 1.77 21.66
C VAL A 247 -10.46 0.74 21.67
N GLY A 248 -10.66 -0.43 21.04
CA GLY A 248 -9.64 -1.48 20.95
C GLY A 248 -8.40 -1.04 20.17
N CYS A 249 -8.58 -0.32 19.06
CA CYS A 249 -7.49 0.28 18.29
C CYS A 249 -6.68 1.26 19.17
N PHE A 250 -7.36 2.20 19.86
CA PHE A 250 -6.69 3.15 20.75
C PHE A 250 -5.88 2.45 21.84
N LEU A 251 -6.50 1.49 22.54
CA LEU A 251 -5.85 0.75 23.63
C LEU A 251 -4.61 -0.02 23.16
N SER A 252 -4.66 -0.58 21.95
CA SER A 252 -3.53 -1.29 21.35
C SER A 252 -2.31 -0.38 21.17
N HIS A 253 -2.51 0.84 20.66
CA HIS A 253 -1.43 1.83 20.59
C HIS A 253 -1.00 2.33 21.97
N TYR A 254 -1.95 2.60 22.87
CA TYR A 254 -1.67 3.07 24.23
C TYR A 254 -0.76 2.10 25.01
N TYR A 255 -1.00 0.79 24.91
CA TYR A 255 -0.15 -0.20 25.58
C TYR A 255 1.27 -0.26 24.99
N ILE A 256 1.43 -0.04 23.68
CA ILE A 256 2.76 0.09 23.07
C ILE A 256 3.45 1.36 23.58
N TRP A 257 2.77 2.50 23.66
CA TRP A 257 3.36 3.72 24.22
C TRP A 257 3.82 3.51 25.66
N LYS A 258 3.00 2.80 26.45
CA LYS A 258 3.33 2.46 27.83
C LYS A 258 4.56 1.56 27.88
N GLU A 259 4.63 0.54 27.03
CA GLU A 259 5.80 -0.33 26.94
C GLU A 259 7.07 0.44 26.57
N ILE A 260 7.01 1.34 25.58
CA ILE A 260 8.13 2.20 25.18
C ILE A 260 8.67 2.99 26.37
N VAL A 261 7.78 3.58 27.18
CA VAL A 261 8.16 4.35 28.38
C VAL A 261 8.70 3.45 29.48
N ASP A 262 7.99 2.36 29.80
CA ASP A 262 8.33 1.44 30.89
C ASP A 262 9.67 0.72 30.63
N MET A 263 9.95 0.39 29.37
CA MET A 263 11.19 -0.26 28.94
C MET A 263 12.30 0.73 28.55
N GLN A 264 12.02 2.03 28.59
CA GLN A 264 12.95 3.09 28.21
C GLN A 264 13.51 2.92 26.78
N LEU A 265 12.67 2.53 25.82
CA LEU A 265 13.06 2.48 24.41
C LEU A 265 13.22 3.91 23.88
N ASP A 266 14.30 4.23 23.19
CA ASP A 266 14.56 5.56 22.65
C ASP A 266 13.60 5.88 21.50
N LYS A 267 13.39 4.91 20.60
CA LYS A 267 12.44 5.01 19.49
C LYS A 267 11.95 3.65 19.02
N ALA A 268 10.67 3.63 18.61
CA ALA A 268 10.03 2.44 18.05
C ALA A 268 9.33 2.76 16.72
N LEU A 269 9.10 1.71 15.94
CA LEU A 269 8.30 1.76 14.72
C LEU A 269 7.05 0.91 14.89
N ILE A 270 5.89 1.42 14.49
CA ILE A 270 4.61 0.72 14.65
C ILE A 270 3.96 0.53 13.27
N PHE A 271 3.47 -0.68 13.02
CA PHE A 271 2.64 -1.04 11.87
C PHE A 271 1.28 -1.58 12.32
N GLU A 272 0.21 -1.18 11.65
CA GLU A 272 -1.06 -1.90 11.64
C GLU A 272 -1.02 -3.08 10.65
N ASP A 273 -1.99 -3.99 10.74
CA ASP A 273 -1.97 -5.27 10.01
C ASP A 273 -2.50 -5.23 8.57
N ASP A 274 -3.03 -4.10 8.13
CA ASP A 274 -3.65 -3.90 6.81
C ASP A 274 -2.87 -2.93 5.90
N VAL A 275 -1.55 -2.87 6.13
CA VAL A 275 -0.67 -2.00 5.37
C VAL A 275 -0.02 -2.64 4.14
N ARG A 276 0.27 -1.80 3.15
CA ARG A 276 1.00 -2.06 1.91
C ARG A 276 2.25 -1.18 1.88
N PHE A 277 3.40 -1.79 1.63
CA PHE A 277 4.69 -1.09 1.58
C PHE A 277 4.95 -0.51 0.20
N GLN A 278 5.44 0.74 0.14
CA GLN A 278 5.87 1.36 -1.10
C GLN A 278 7.26 0.85 -1.54
N GLY A 279 7.53 1.01 -2.82
CA GLY A 279 8.83 0.65 -3.40
C GLY A 279 9.99 1.27 -2.63
N ASN A 280 11.01 0.44 -2.38
CA ASN A 280 12.23 0.83 -1.69
C ASN A 280 12.02 1.26 -0.21
N PHE A 281 10.97 0.78 0.46
CA PHE A 281 10.59 1.10 1.84
C PHE A 281 11.77 1.20 2.82
N LYS A 282 12.46 0.07 3.08
CA LYS A 282 13.52 -0.02 4.10
C LYS A 282 14.66 0.97 3.85
N ARG A 283 15.17 1.05 2.61
CA ARG A 283 16.24 1.99 2.23
C ARG A 283 15.80 3.46 2.35
N ARG A 284 14.54 3.78 2.02
CA ARG A 284 13.99 5.14 2.16
C ARG A 284 13.86 5.54 3.63
N LEU A 285 13.37 4.64 4.48
CA LEU A 285 13.23 4.89 5.91
C LEU A 285 14.59 5.04 6.60
N LEU A 286 15.53 4.13 6.34
CA LEU A 286 16.89 4.21 6.90
C LEU A 286 17.58 5.53 6.57
N ARG A 287 17.52 5.96 5.29
CA ARG A 287 18.09 7.24 4.87
C ARG A 287 17.41 8.43 5.54
N LEU A 288 16.08 8.40 5.67
CA LEU A 288 15.34 9.45 6.36
C LEU A 288 15.77 9.56 7.82
N MET A 289 15.84 8.44 8.53
CA MET A 289 16.21 8.42 9.95
C MET A 289 17.67 8.85 10.16
N GLU A 290 18.56 8.54 9.22
CA GLU A 290 19.93 9.04 9.21
C GLU A 290 19.97 10.58 9.05
N GLU A 291 19.20 11.15 8.10
CA GLU A 291 19.12 12.60 7.92
C GLU A 291 18.51 13.30 9.15
N VAL A 292 17.44 12.74 9.73
CA VAL A 292 16.82 13.22 10.98
C VAL A 292 17.83 13.27 12.12
N GLN A 293 18.65 12.23 12.25
CA GLN A 293 19.71 12.18 13.26
C GLN A 293 20.83 13.19 12.98
N GLN A 294 21.26 13.34 11.73
CA GLN A 294 22.35 14.25 11.34
C GLN A 294 22.04 15.72 11.62
N VAL A 295 20.77 16.13 11.49
CA VAL A 295 20.35 17.50 11.78
C VAL A 295 19.86 17.69 13.22
N GLU A 296 19.92 16.63 14.05
CA GLU A 296 19.42 16.62 15.43
C GLU A 296 17.99 17.14 15.54
N LEU A 297 17.12 16.73 14.59
CA LEU A 297 15.72 17.16 14.58
C LEU A 297 15.03 16.68 15.85
N ASP A 298 14.37 17.59 16.57
CA ASP A 298 13.48 17.23 17.67
C ASP A 298 12.15 16.71 17.11
N TRP A 299 11.83 15.44 17.35
CA TRP A 299 10.62 14.80 16.83
C TRP A 299 10.01 13.84 17.86
N ASP A 300 8.67 13.79 17.85
CA ASP A 300 7.90 12.86 18.66
C ASP A 300 7.29 11.74 17.83
N ILE A 301 6.72 12.09 16.66
CA ILE A 301 6.11 11.15 15.73
C ILE A 301 6.51 11.46 14.29
N ILE A 302 6.77 10.42 13.49
CA ILE A 302 6.92 10.51 12.04
C ILE A 302 5.95 9.52 11.38
N TYR A 303 4.88 10.02 10.75
CA TYR A 303 3.94 9.19 10.01
C TYR A 303 4.57 8.63 8.73
N LEU A 304 4.50 7.31 8.57
CA LEU A 304 4.90 6.59 7.35
C LEU A 304 3.69 6.26 6.45
N GLY A 305 2.51 6.09 7.06
CA GLY A 305 1.24 5.88 6.38
C GLY A 305 0.11 6.56 7.15
N ARG A 306 -0.63 7.43 6.47
CA ARG A 306 -1.78 8.18 6.99
C ARG A 306 -2.65 8.68 5.85
N LYS A 307 -3.84 9.20 6.17
CA LYS A 307 -4.66 10.00 5.25
C LYS A 307 -4.45 11.49 5.50
N GLN A 308 -3.85 12.16 4.52
CA GLN A 308 -3.77 13.62 4.48
C GLN A 308 -5.15 14.22 4.18
N VAL A 309 -5.63 15.16 5.00
CA VAL A 309 -6.89 15.88 4.74
C VAL A 309 -6.66 17.10 3.84
N LYS A 310 -5.54 17.80 4.02
CA LYS A 310 -5.13 18.97 3.23
C LYS A 310 -3.67 18.85 2.78
N PRO A 311 -3.38 18.03 1.75
CA PRO A 311 -2.00 17.76 1.33
C PRO A 311 -1.23 19.00 0.83
N GLY A 312 -1.93 20.04 0.37
CA GLY A 312 -1.32 21.27 -0.14
C GLY A 312 -0.78 22.24 0.91
N ASP A 313 -1.09 22.03 2.19
CA ASP A 313 -0.77 22.95 3.28
C ASP A 313 0.47 22.51 4.09
N GLU A 314 1.12 21.41 3.70
CA GLU A 314 2.24 20.85 4.45
C GLU A 314 3.58 21.44 4.03
N HIS A 315 4.39 21.79 5.02
CA HIS A 315 5.67 22.46 4.81
C HIS A 315 6.84 21.46 4.92
N PRO A 316 7.76 21.42 3.94
CA PRO A 316 8.99 20.63 4.03
C PRO A 316 9.81 20.98 5.27
N VAL A 317 10.44 19.99 5.87
CA VAL A 317 11.43 20.20 6.94
C VAL A 317 12.76 20.59 6.30
N GLU A 318 13.35 21.68 6.76
CA GLU A 318 14.64 22.13 6.24
C GLU A 318 15.73 21.08 6.48
N ASN A 319 16.57 20.87 5.48
CA ASN A 319 17.71 19.94 5.52
C ASN A 319 17.39 18.45 5.73
N VAL A 320 16.11 18.06 5.75
CA VAL A 320 15.69 16.64 5.75
C VAL A 320 14.83 16.38 4.52
N ARG A 321 15.31 15.51 3.62
CA ARG A 321 14.59 15.21 2.38
C ARG A 321 13.40 14.32 2.66
N ASN A 322 12.33 14.53 1.91
CA ASN A 322 11.12 13.72 1.97
C ASN A 322 10.45 13.71 3.35
N LEU A 323 10.59 14.80 4.12
CA LEU A 323 9.93 14.99 5.40
C LEU A 323 9.16 16.32 5.38
N VAL A 324 7.94 16.30 5.89
CA VAL A 324 7.08 17.49 6.04
C VAL A 324 6.55 17.57 7.48
N ALA A 325 6.25 18.77 7.95
CA ALA A 325 5.45 18.95 9.16
C ALA A 325 4.04 18.39 8.92
N ALA A 326 3.57 17.51 9.82
CA ALA A 326 2.27 16.88 9.65
C ALA A 326 1.15 17.89 9.96
N ASP A 327 0.13 17.93 9.09
CA ASP A 327 -1.11 18.65 9.39
C ASP A 327 -2.22 17.66 9.81
N TYR A 328 -3.48 18.12 9.82
CA TYR A 328 -4.62 17.30 10.20
C TYR A 328 -4.71 16.02 9.34
N SER A 329 -4.76 14.89 10.03
CA SER A 329 -4.59 13.56 9.45
C SER A 329 -5.63 12.60 10.03
N TYR A 330 -6.02 11.62 9.22
CA TYR A 330 -6.67 10.40 9.71
C TYR A 330 -5.75 9.19 9.50
N TRP A 331 -6.15 8.06 10.06
CA TRP A 331 -5.44 6.78 10.01
C TRP A 331 -4.08 6.78 10.70
N THR A 332 -3.78 5.65 11.36
CA THR A 332 -2.53 5.40 12.09
C THR A 332 -1.76 4.20 11.54
N LEU A 333 -1.95 3.92 10.24
CA LEU A 333 -1.40 2.76 9.50
C LEU A 333 0.03 2.42 9.90
N SER A 334 0.92 3.43 9.91
CA SER A 334 2.28 3.27 10.41
C SER A 334 2.92 4.59 10.79
N TYR A 335 3.66 4.59 11.90
CA TYR A 335 4.47 5.72 12.33
C TYR A 335 5.65 5.28 13.19
N ALA A 336 6.74 6.06 13.12
CA ALA A 336 7.78 6.02 14.12
C ALA A 336 7.40 6.92 15.30
N ILE A 337 7.80 6.55 16.52
CA ILE A 337 7.56 7.32 17.74
C ILE A 337 8.81 7.32 18.62
N SER A 338 9.15 8.47 19.20
CA SER A 338 10.22 8.59 20.20
C SER A 338 9.69 8.30 21.61
N GLN A 339 10.58 7.97 22.53
CA GLN A 339 10.24 7.82 23.95
C GLN A 339 9.51 9.06 24.50
N GLN A 340 10.01 10.24 24.16
CA GLN A 340 9.44 11.51 24.58
C GLN A 340 8.03 11.69 24.02
N GLY A 341 7.81 11.32 22.76
CA GLY A 341 6.49 11.31 22.13
C GLY A 341 5.51 10.41 22.88
N ALA A 342 5.90 9.16 23.14
CA ALA A 342 5.09 8.21 23.91
C ALA A 342 4.73 8.75 25.30
N GLN A 343 5.71 9.35 26.01
CA GLN A 343 5.48 9.95 27.32
C GLN A 343 4.50 11.13 27.27
N LYS A 344 4.62 12.03 26.26
CA LYS A 344 3.69 13.15 26.06
C LYS A 344 2.26 12.67 25.86
N LEU A 345 2.06 11.61 25.07
CA LEU A 345 0.75 11.02 24.81
C LEU A 345 0.13 10.40 26.08
N ILE A 346 0.92 9.68 26.89
CA ILE A 346 0.44 9.08 28.15
C ILE A 346 0.10 10.17 29.17
N ASN A 347 0.95 11.20 29.30
CA ASN A 347 0.75 12.32 30.22
C ASN A 347 -0.49 13.16 29.89
N ALA A 348 -1.04 13.01 28.68
CA ALA A 348 -2.30 13.62 28.30
C ALA A 348 -3.52 12.98 29.02
N GLU A 349 -3.32 11.83 29.69
CA GLU A 349 -4.35 11.01 30.33
C GLU A 349 -5.52 10.71 29.39
N PRO A 350 -5.26 10.08 28.23
CA PRO A 350 -6.28 9.99 27.17
C PRO A 350 -7.42 9.01 27.50
N LEU A 351 -7.21 8.05 28.41
CA LEU A 351 -8.22 7.03 28.69
C LEU A 351 -9.51 7.63 29.28
N SER A 352 -9.42 8.61 30.18
CA SER A 352 -10.57 9.26 30.80
C SER A 352 -11.30 10.28 29.91
N LYS A 353 -10.84 10.45 28.67
CA LYS A 353 -11.35 11.43 27.69
C LYS A 353 -11.03 10.96 26.27
N MET A 354 -11.35 9.71 26.00
CA MET A 354 -11.02 9.00 24.79
C MET A 354 -11.81 9.52 23.59
N LEU A 355 -11.13 9.51 22.46
CA LEU A 355 -11.62 9.67 21.10
C LEU A 355 -10.72 8.79 20.21
N PRO A 356 -11.05 8.55 18.92
CA PRO A 356 -10.23 7.70 18.06
C PRO A 356 -8.77 8.16 18.04
N VAL A 357 -7.84 7.22 17.92
CA VAL A 357 -6.39 7.52 17.99
C VAL A 357 -5.96 8.52 16.91
N ASP A 358 -6.56 8.43 15.74
CA ASP A 358 -6.30 9.30 14.59
C ASP A 358 -6.96 10.69 14.72
N GLU A 359 -7.86 10.90 15.69
CA GLU A 359 -8.35 12.22 16.09
C GLU A 359 -7.53 12.76 17.28
N PHE A 360 -7.02 11.87 18.14
CA PHE A 360 -6.26 12.24 19.34
C PHE A 360 -4.87 12.75 18.99
N LEU A 361 -4.14 12.06 18.10
CA LEU A 361 -2.81 12.49 17.71
C LEU A 361 -2.83 13.93 17.14
N PRO A 362 -3.70 14.31 16.18
CA PRO A 362 -3.81 15.69 15.72
C PRO A 362 -4.15 16.72 16.78
N ILE A 363 -4.88 16.35 17.84
CA ILE A 363 -5.06 17.25 18.98
C ILE A 363 -3.71 17.49 19.65
N MET A 364 -2.94 16.44 19.90
CA MET A 364 -1.67 16.54 20.64
C MET A 364 -0.58 17.33 19.91
N TYR A 365 -0.61 17.43 18.58
CA TYR A 365 0.25 18.33 17.80
C TYR A 365 -0.46 19.63 17.31
N ASP A 366 -1.60 19.98 17.94
CA ASP A 366 -2.37 21.22 17.76
C ASP A 366 -2.87 21.51 16.33
N LYS A 367 -3.10 20.47 15.52
CA LYS A 367 -3.62 20.59 14.15
C LYS A 367 -5.06 20.13 13.99
N HIS A 368 -5.69 19.64 15.06
CA HIS A 368 -7.09 19.25 15.02
C HIS A 368 -8.02 20.46 14.79
N PRO A 369 -8.99 20.41 13.85
CA PRO A 369 -9.83 21.56 13.50
C PRO A 369 -10.90 21.91 14.55
N ASN A 370 -11.28 20.96 15.42
CA ASN A 370 -12.28 21.19 16.46
C ASN A 370 -11.66 21.73 17.75
N GLU A 371 -11.77 23.04 17.97
CA GLU A 371 -11.30 23.71 19.19
C GLU A 371 -11.96 23.17 20.47
N LYS A 372 -13.23 22.71 20.41
CA LYS A 372 -13.91 22.16 21.59
C LYS A 372 -13.22 20.91 22.10
N TYR A 373 -12.66 20.09 21.20
CA TYR A 373 -11.93 18.88 21.60
C TYR A 373 -10.56 19.24 22.16
N LYS A 374 -9.86 20.19 21.54
CA LYS A 374 -8.53 20.64 21.98
C LYS A 374 -8.52 21.23 23.39
N VAL A 375 -9.61 21.87 23.84
CA VAL A 375 -9.72 22.44 25.20
C VAL A 375 -9.50 21.38 26.30
N HIS A 376 -9.82 20.11 26.05
CA HIS A 376 -9.60 19.02 27.02
C HIS A 376 -8.13 18.57 27.12
N PHE A 377 -7.26 19.05 26.24
CA PHE A 377 -5.85 18.70 26.16
C PHE A 377 -5.03 19.99 26.11
N PRO A 378 -4.68 20.60 27.26
CA PRO A 378 -4.01 21.91 27.28
C PRO A 378 -2.56 21.84 26.77
N ASN A 379 -1.87 20.72 26.98
CA ASN A 379 -0.49 20.49 26.54
C ASN A 379 -0.50 19.80 25.17
N ARG A 380 -0.38 20.59 24.09
CA ARG A 380 -0.40 20.12 22.69
C ARG A 380 0.91 20.42 21.98
N ASN A 381 2.01 19.92 22.55
CA ASN A 381 3.38 20.20 22.12
C ASN A 381 4.05 19.01 21.40
N LEU A 382 3.26 18.06 20.92
CA LEU A 382 3.79 16.91 20.17
C LEU A 382 4.37 17.38 18.83
N GLN A 383 5.63 17.08 18.54
CA GLN A 383 6.32 17.36 17.29
C GLN A 383 6.02 16.25 16.28
N ALA A 384 5.07 16.49 15.38
CA ALA A 384 4.61 15.52 14.40
C ALA A 384 5.07 15.86 12.98
N TYR A 385 5.71 14.89 12.34
CA TYR A 385 6.15 14.95 10.95
C TYR A 385 5.59 13.79 10.14
N SER A 386 5.79 13.81 8.83
CA SER A 386 5.39 12.72 7.95
C SER A 386 6.32 12.59 6.76
N THR A 387 6.52 11.36 6.30
CA THR A 387 7.23 11.09 5.05
C THR A 387 6.44 11.63 3.84
N HIS A 388 7.15 12.25 2.90
CA HIS A 388 6.58 12.72 1.65
C HIS A 388 7.47 12.30 0.45
N PRO A 389 7.02 11.39 -0.43
CA PRO A 389 5.74 10.69 -0.38
C PRO A 389 5.72 9.64 0.74
N LEU A 390 4.50 9.23 1.14
CA LEU A 390 4.29 8.18 2.13
C LEU A 390 5.06 6.90 1.78
N LEU A 391 5.47 6.17 2.81
CA LEU A 391 6.18 4.89 2.69
C LEU A 391 5.22 3.69 2.78
N VAL A 392 4.03 3.93 3.31
CA VAL A 392 3.02 2.91 3.57
C VAL A 392 1.64 3.42 3.16
N GLU A 393 0.84 2.55 2.56
CA GLU A 393 -0.54 2.81 2.15
C GLU A 393 -1.46 1.69 2.68
N PRO A 394 -2.79 1.88 2.75
CA PRO A 394 -3.69 0.78 3.09
C PRO A 394 -3.74 -0.23 1.93
N CYS A 395 -3.94 -1.52 2.24
CA CYS A 395 -4.09 -2.57 1.21
C CYS A 395 -5.31 -2.33 0.32
N HIS A 396 -6.41 -1.93 0.94
CA HIS A 396 -7.68 -1.65 0.29
C HIS A 396 -8.25 -0.35 0.83
N TYR A 397 -8.95 0.39 -0.02
CA TYR A 397 -9.65 1.61 0.36
C TYR A 397 -11.15 1.35 0.46
N ALA A 398 -11.89 2.15 1.24
CA ALA A 398 -13.33 2.00 1.26
C ALA A 398 -13.92 2.19 -0.14
N GLY A 399 -14.82 1.27 -0.50
CA GLY A 399 -15.37 1.14 -1.85
C GLY A 399 -14.71 0.04 -2.69
N ASP A 400 -13.55 -0.49 -2.29
CA ASP A 400 -12.99 -1.70 -2.90
C ASP A 400 -13.81 -2.93 -2.50
N PRO A 401 -14.06 -3.91 -3.39
CA PRO A 401 -14.86 -5.10 -3.09
C PRO A 401 -14.36 -5.94 -1.91
N GLU A 402 -13.06 -5.86 -1.62
CA GLU A 402 -12.36 -6.63 -0.59
C GLU A 402 -12.09 -5.80 0.68
N TRP A 403 -12.56 -4.54 0.73
CA TRP A 403 -12.35 -3.68 1.89
C TRP A 403 -13.22 -4.09 3.08
N VAL A 404 -12.57 -4.24 4.24
CA VAL A 404 -13.21 -4.58 5.52
C VAL A 404 -12.54 -3.76 6.63
N SER A 405 -13.34 -3.11 7.49
CA SER A 405 -12.87 -2.34 8.64
C SER A 405 -13.30 -2.98 9.96
N ASP A 406 -12.34 -3.44 10.77
CA ASP A 406 -12.60 -3.99 12.11
C ASP A 406 -12.90 -2.90 13.16
N THR A 407 -12.58 -1.63 12.87
CA THR A 407 -12.88 -0.50 13.77
C THR A 407 -14.29 0.03 13.56
N GLU A 408 -14.77 0.08 12.31
CA GLU A 408 -16.04 0.73 11.97
C GLU A 408 -17.28 -0.19 12.07
N THR A 409 -17.14 -1.52 11.91
CA THR A 409 -18.27 -2.47 11.85
C THR A 409 -18.55 -3.22 13.16
N SER A 410 -18.38 -2.58 14.32
CA SER A 410 -18.58 -3.20 15.64
C SER A 410 -19.88 -2.71 16.32
N THR A 411 -19.87 -2.43 17.62
CA THR A 411 -21.00 -1.80 18.33
C THR A 411 -20.56 -0.46 18.92
N LEU A 412 -21.52 0.38 19.32
CA LEU A 412 -21.20 1.57 20.10
C LEU A 412 -20.49 1.22 21.41
N TRP A 413 -19.60 2.10 21.86
CA TRP A 413 -18.74 1.90 23.03
C TRP A 413 -19.52 1.70 24.34
N ASP A 414 -20.67 2.34 24.49
CA ASP A 414 -21.50 2.33 25.71
C ASP A 414 -22.81 1.53 25.55
N ASN A 415 -23.11 1.03 24.35
CA ASN A 415 -24.37 0.36 24.05
C ASN A 415 -24.19 -0.87 23.14
N ASP A 416 -24.23 -2.04 23.77
CA ASP A 416 -24.08 -3.36 23.13
C ASP A 416 -25.20 -3.70 22.13
N SER A 417 -26.34 -3.03 22.20
CA SER A 417 -27.50 -3.31 21.34
C SER A 417 -27.43 -2.62 19.97
N VAL A 418 -26.55 -1.63 19.80
CA VAL A 418 -26.44 -0.84 18.58
C VAL A 418 -25.21 -1.27 17.79
N ARG A 419 -25.42 -2.13 16.80
CA ARG A 419 -24.40 -2.44 15.79
C ARG A 419 -24.17 -1.25 14.87
N THR A 420 -22.92 -0.98 14.57
CA THR A 420 -22.52 0.00 13.56
C THR A 420 -22.19 -0.73 12.27
N ASP A 421 -22.53 -0.10 11.16
CA ASP A 421 -22.11 -0.52 9.82
C ASP A 421 -21.48 0.67 9.12
N TRP A 422 -20.72 0.43 8.06
CA TRP A 422 -20.11 1.51 7.30
C TRP A 422 -21.20 2.36 6.61
N SER A 423 -21.33 3.62 7.02
CA SER A 423 -22.37 4.54 6.53
C SER A 423 -21.91 5.46 5.39
N GLY A 424 -20.81 5.13 4.71
CA GLY A 424 -20.23 6.00 3.68
C GLY A 424 -19.27 7.07 4.22
N SER A 425 -18.61 6.81 5.36
CA SER A 425 -17.72 7.77 6.01
C SER A 425 -16.62 8.26 5.06
N TYR A 426 -16.54 9.58 4.86
CA TYR A 426 -15.48 10.22 4.07
C TYR A 426 -14.08 9.93 4.61
N LYS A 427 -13.94 9.49 5.88
CA LYS A 427 -12.66 9.10 6.49
C LYS A 427 -12.00 7.95 5.75
N THR A 428 -12.75 7.04 5.12
CA THR A 428 -12.17 5.81 4.54
C THR A 428 -12.07 5.80 3.01
N LEU A 429 -12.67 6.79 2.31
CA LEU A 429 -12.63 6.94 0.85
C LEU A 429 -11.28 7.43 0.31
N LYS A 430 -10.82 6.87 -0.82
CA LYS A 430 -9.61 7.28 -1.54
C LYS A 430 -9.80 8.65 -2.21
N GLY A 431 -8.90 9.61 -1.94
CA GLY A 431 -8.76 10.86 -2.70
C GLY A 431 -9.97 11.81 -2.72
N SER A 432 -10.94 11.66 -1.80
CA SER A 432 -12.12 12.54 -1.77
C SER A 432 -11.84 13.79 -0.92
N PRO A 433 -12.01 15.02 -1.45
CA PRO A 433 -11.89 16.23 -0.64
C PRO A 433 -13.03 16.29 0.40
N PRO A 434 -12.80 16.91 1.58
CA PRO A 434 -13.85 17.05 2.58
C PRO A 434 -15.06 17.85 2.05
N PRO A 435 -16.28 17.60 2.57
CA PRO A 435 -17.47 18.31 2.14
C PRO A 435 -17.34 19.83 2.29
N THR A 436 -18.11 20.56 1.47
CA THR A 436 -18.09 22.03 1.30
C THR A 436 -18.40 22.79 2.59
N GLY A 437 -17.38 22.92 3.43
CA GLY A 437 -17.28 23.80 4.60
C GLY A 437 -15.83 24.10 5.01
N LEU A 438 -14.86 23.52 4.29
CA LEU A 438 -13.41 23.58 4.57
C LEU A 438 -12.56 23.79 3.29
N GLN A 439 -13.15 24.27 2.19
CA GLN A 439 -12.46 24.37 0.90
C GLN A 439 -11.80 25.73 0.65
N SER A 440 -10.50 25.71 0.33
CA SER A 440 -9.91 26.62 -0.66
C SER A 440 -9.02 25.83 -1.63
N ALA A 441 -9.49 25.76 -2.88
CA ALA A 441 -8.80 25.54 -4.15
C ALA A 441 -7.60 24.57 -4.23
N TYR A 442 -7.80 23.45 -4.92
CA TYR A 442 -6.75 22.80 -5.72
C TYR A 442 -7.26 22.54 -7.14
N ARG A 443 -6.43 22.91 -8.12
CA ARG A 443 -6.47 22.47 -9.52
C ARG A 443 -5.30 21.51 -9.69
N ASP A 444 -5.59 20.29 -10.10
CA ASP A 444 -4.57 19.34 -10.55
C ASP A 444 -4.01 19.77 -11.92
N GLU A 445 -2.68 19.76 -12.06
CA GLU A 445 -2.00 19.67 -13.35
C GLU A 445 -1.13 18.39 -13.36
N LEU A 446 -1.64 17.42 -14.14
CA LEU A 446 -1.00 16.41 -15.01
C LEU A 446 0.30 15.71 -14.61
#